data_AF-A0ABD6BNH1-F1
#
_entry.id   AF-A0ABD6BNH1-F1
#
_cell.length_a   1.000
_cell.length_b   1.000
_cell.length_c   1.000
_cell.angle_alpha   90.00
_cell.angle_beta   90.00
_cell.angle_gamma   90.00
#
_symmetry.space_group_name_H-M   'P 1'
#
loop_
_entity.id
_entity.type
_entity.pdbx_description
1 polymer ?
#
loop_
_entity_poly.entity_id
_entity_poly.type
_entity_poly.pdbx_seq_one_letter_code
_entity_poly.pdbx_strand_id
1 'polypeptide(L)'
;MTAEDDVVRRELLFAVVGLGPAALVLIGATDPFTAWPVGVAAALLTCLTVAAADRLPGWRVVLPLATFAVVSVGFLVFRYPLPAGVVGVAMIGLNAGWALNRLVFGVVRPVPAPRLARESA
;
A
#
# COMPACT_ATOMS: atom_id res chain seq x y z
N MET A 1 6.74 -17.80 -16.99
CA MET A 1 6.00 -16.71 -16.31
C MET A 1 5.54 -15.74 -17.36
N THR A 2 4.30 -15.30 -17.26
CA THR A 2 3.76 -14.16 -17.99
C THR A 2 4.18 -12.87 -17.27
N ALA A 3 4.14 -11.73 -17.98
CA ALA A 3 4.39 -10.42 -17.36
C ALA A 3 3.37 -10.10 -16.25
N GLU A 4 2.18 -10.70 -16.30
CA GLU A 4 1.16 -10.61 -15.26
C GLU A 4 1.58 -11.37 -13.99
N ASP A 5 2.06 -12.62 -14.12
CA ASP A 5 2.58 -13.41 -13.00
C ASP A 5 3.70 -12.68 -12.25
N ASP A 6 4.62 -12.05 -13.00
CA ASP A 6 5.76 -11.33 -12.45
C ASP A 6 5.33 -10.09 -11.66
N VAL A 7 4.37 -9.32 -12.17
CA VAL A 7 3.78 -8.17 -11.47
C VAL A 7 3.06 -8.62 -10.19
N VAL A 8 2.19 -9.63 -10.28
CA VAL A 8 1.42 -10.16 -9.13
C VAL A 8 2.35 -10.70 -8.05
N ARG A 9 3.33 -11.53 -8.42
CA ARG A 9 4.31 -12.10 -7.49
C ARG A 9 5.14 -11.02 -6.81
N ARG A 10 5.66 -10.05 -7.57
CA ARG A 10 6.50 -8.96 -7.04
C ARG A 10 5.72 -8.07 -6.08
N GLU A 11 4.48 -7.71 -6.40
CA GLU A 11 3.67 -6.85 -5.55
C GLU A 11 3.13 -7.57 -4.30
N LEU A 12 2.82 -8.86 -4.37
CA LEU A 12 2.54 -9.68 -3.18
C LEU A 12 3.79 -9.84 -2.29
N LEU A 13 4.98 -10.03 -2.88
CA LEU A 13 6.24 -10.05 -2.13
C LEU A 13 6.51 -8.72 -1.43
N PHE A 14 6.29 -7.57 -2.09
CA PHE A 14 6.41 -6.27 -1.44
C PHE A 14 5.44 -6.10 -0.28
N ALA A 15 4.17 -6.50 -0.45
CA ALA A 15 3.18 -6.45 0.62
C ALA A 15 3.59 -7.31 1.83
N VAL A 16 4.10 -8.53 1.60
CA VAL A 16 4.59 -9.43 2.67
C VAL A 16 5.83 -8.86 3.37
N VAL A 17 6.82 -8.37 2.60
CA VAL A 17 8.05 -7.77 3.17
C VAL A 17 7.70 -6.51 3.99
N GLY A 18 6.73 -5.72 3.55
CA GLY A 18 6.24 -4.54 4.26
C GLY A 18 5.57 -4.83 5.62
N LEU A 19 5.15 -6.07 5.88
CA LEU A 19 4.67 -6.49 7.20
C LEU A 19 5.79 -6.58 8.24
N GLY A 20 7.04 -6.83 7.83
CA GLY A 20 8.19 -6.94 8.75
C GLY A 20 8.43 -5.66 9.56
N PRO A 21 8.63 -4.50 8.91
CA PRO A 21 8.71 -3.20 9.58
C PRO A 21 7.46 -2.88 10.42
N ALA A 22 6.27 -3.23 9.94
CA ALA A 22 5.03 -2.99 10.67
C ALA A 22 4.97 -3.81 11.98
N ALA A 23 5.36 -5.07 11.94
CA ALA A 23 5.44 -5.95 13.12
C ALA A 23 6.47 -5.45 14.14
N LEU A 24 7.65 -4.98 13.69
CA LEU A 24 8.65 -4.39 14.57
C LEU A 24 8.13 -3.15 15.29
N VAL A 25 7.39 -2.27 14.60
CA VAL A 25 6.75 -1.10 15.22
C VAL A 25 5.68 -1.50 16.25
N LEU A 26 4.92 -2.57 15.99
CA LEU A 26 3.91 -3.07 16.93
C LEU A 26 4.48 -3.76 18.16
N ILE A 27 5.62 -4.46 18.04
CA ILE A 27 6.32 -5.06 19.20
C ILE A 27 6.75 -3.98 20.20
N GLY A 28 7.07 -2.78 19.72
CA GLY A 28 7.42 -1.62 20.56
C GLY A 28 6.22 -0.80 21.08
N ALA A 29 4.98 -1.18 20.78
CA ALA A 29 3.79 -0.44 21.19
C ALA A 29 3.21 -0.98 22.51
N THR A 30 2.76 -0.08 23.40
CA THR A 30 2.02 -0.44 24.63
C THR A 30 0.66 -1.04 24.32
N ASP A 31 0.00 -0.52 23.29
CA ASP A 31 -1.39 -0.83 22.92
C ASP A 31 -1.48 -1.17 21.42
N PRO A 32 -0.86 -2.26 20.95
CA PRO A 32 -0.60 -2.49 19.52
C PRO A 32 -1.85 -2.58 18.64
N PHE A 33 -3.02 -2.97 19.19
CA PHE A 33 -4.22 -3.25 18.39
C PHE A 33 -5.42 -2.33 18.69
N THR A 34 -5.29 -1.35 19.58
CA THR A 34 -6.38 -0.39 19.87
C THR A 34 -6.75 0.44 18.65
N ALA A 35 -5.79 0.72 17.77
CA ALA A 35 -5.96 1.47 16.54
C ALA A 35 -6.46 0.64 15.33
N TRP A 36 -6.91 -0.62 15.52
CA TRP A 36 -7.31 -1.50 14.40
C TRP A 36 -8.23 -0.89 13.32
N PRO A 37 -9.18 0.04 13.62
CA PRO A 37 -10.00 0.66 12.58
C PRO A 37 -9.18 1.51 11.60
N VAL A 38 -8.06 2.08 12.04
CA VAL A 38 -7.11 2.83 11.18
C VAL A 38 -6.47 1.90 10.15
N GLY A 39 -6.16 0.66 10.54
CA GLY A 39 -5.61 -0.36 9.64
C GLY A 39 -6.63 -0.81 8.59
N VAL A 40 -7.88 -0.99 8.98
CA VAL A 40 -8.97 -1.30 8.03
C VAL A 40 -9.22 -0.13 7.08
N ALA A 41 -9.27 1.11 7.59
CA ALA A 41 -9.40 2.30 6.74
C ALA A 41 -8.23 2.43 5.76
N ALA A 42 -6.99 2.24 6.22
CA ALA A 42 -5.80 2.24 5.37
C ALA A 42 -5.88 1.15 4.29
N ALA A 43 -6.27 -0.09 4.64
CA ALA A 43 -6.42 -1.18 3.67
C ALA A 43 -7.46 -0.88 2.58
N LEU A 44 -8.62 -0.37 2.96
CA LEU A 44 -9.68 0.01 2.01
C LEU A 44 -9.25 1.16 1.11
N LEU A 45 -8.73 2.25 1.69
CA LEU A 45 -8.25 3.42 0.94
C LEU A 45 -7.13 3.03 -0.02
N THR A 46 -6.14 2.25 0.42
CA THR A 46 -5.04 1.82 -0.43
C THR A 46 -5.51 0.86 -1.52
N CYS A 47 -6.37 -0.13 -1.22
CA CYS A 47 -6.93 -1.01 -2.24
C CYS A 47 -7.66 -0.22 -3.33
N LEU A 48 -8.51 0.74 -2.96
CA LEU A 48 -9.23 1.60 -3.91
C LEU A 48 -8.28 2.51 -4.71
N THR A 49 -7.26 3.06 -4.06
CA THR A 49 -6.30 3.97 -4.70
C THR A 49 -5.40 3.23 -5.69
N VAL A 50 -4.90 2.04 -5.34
CA VAL A 50 -4.12 1.20 -6.27
C VAL A 50 -5.02 0.72 -7.42
N ALA A 51 -6.26 0.30 -7.14
CA ALA A 51 -7.23 -0.07 -8.19
C ALA A 51 -7.49 1.10 -9.17
N ALA A 52 -7.59 2.34 -8.69
CA ALA A 52 -7.71 3.52 -9.55
C ALA A 52 -6.40 3.78 -10.34
N ALA A 53 -5.25 3.70 -9.67
CA ALA A 53 -3.94 3.95 -10.27
C ALA A 53 -3.56 2.93 -11.37
N ASP A 54 -3.91 1.66 -11.20
CA ASP A 54 -3.74 0.59 -12.21
C ASP A 54 -4.45 0.92 -13.53
N ARG A 55 -5.56 1.69 -13.48
CA ARG A 55 -6.37 2.05 -14.66
C ARG A 55 -5.95 3.36 -15.35
N LEU A 56 -5.31 4.29 -14.63
CA LEU A 56 -5.60 5.73 -14.74
C LEU A 56 -5.74 6.43 -16.12
N PRO A 57 -4.71 6.62 -16.98
CA PRO A 57 -3.37 6.04 -16.95
C PRO A 57 -2.20 6.99 -16.55
N GLY A 58 -2.46 8.29 -16.34
CA GLY A 58 -1.47 9.40 -16.29
C GLY A 58 -0.47 9.43 -15.11
N TRP A 59 0.34 8.38 -14.95
CA TRP A 59 1.31 8.22 -13.85
C TRP A 59 2.26 9.42 -13.65
N ARG A 60 2.62 10.13 -14.73
CA ARG A 60 3.49 11.32 -14.71
C ARG A 60 2.94 12.48 -13.88
N VAL A 61 1.61 12.59 -13.76
CA VAL A 61 0.94 13.60 -12.90
C VAL A 61 0.76 13.07 -11.47
N VAL A 62 0.61 11.75 -11.31
CA VAL A 62 0.48 11.10 -10.00
C VAL A 62 1.80 11.15 -9.23
N LEU A 63 2.96 11.02 -9.88
CA LEU A 63 4.26 10.96 -9.20
C LEU A 63 4.60 12.23 -8.37
N PRO A 64 4.48 13.47 -8.89
CA PRO A 64 4.71 14.69 -8.09
C PRO A 64 3.73 14.83 -6.92
N LEU A 65 2.46 14.47 -7.14
CA LEU A 65 1.41 14.49 -6.12
C LEU A 65 1.67 13.46 -5.01
N ALA A 66 2.11 12.26 -5.37
CA ALA A 66 2.51 11.23 -4.41
C ALA A 66 3.74 11.65 -3.60
N THR A 67 4.77 12.22 -4.25
CA THR A 67 5.95 12.78 -3.56
C THR A 67 5.56 13.90 -2.60
N PHE A 68 4.71 14.84 -3.03
CA PHE A 68 4.22 15.91 -2.17
C PHE A 68 3.42 15.37 -0.97
N ALA A 69 2.57 14.37 -1.18
CA ALA A 69 1.82 13.70 -0.11
C ALA A 69 2.76 13.01 0.89
N VAL A 70 3.76 12.25 0.42
CA VAL A 70 4.76 11.57 1.26
C VAL A 70 5.58 12.58 2.08
N VAL A 71 6.03 13.67 1.47
CA VAL A 71 6.76 14.75 2.17
C VAL A 71 5.86 15.43 3.20
N SER A 72 4.60 15.71 2.86
CA SER A 72 3.64 16.34 3.77
C SER A 72 3.31 15.44 4.96
N VAL A 73 3.10 14.15 4.74
CA VAL A 73 2.90 13.16 5.80
C VAL A 73 4.15 13.02 6.67
N GLY A 74 5.34 12.94 6.07
CA GLY A 74 6.61 12.90 6.81
C GLY A 74 6.81 14.13 7.71
N PHE A 75 6.53 15.33 7.19
CA PHE A 75 6.55 16.57 7.96
C PHE A 75 5.53 16.56 9.11
N LEU A 76 4.29 16.12 8.86
CA LEU A 76 3.24 16.05 9.88
C LEU A 76 3.59 15.03 10.98
N VAL A 77 4.11 13.86 10.63
CA VAL A 77 4.54 12.83 11.61
C VAL A 77 5.74 13.32 12.43
N PHE A 78 6.69 14.03 11.82
CA PHE A 78 7.81 14.65 12.54
C PHE A 78 7.33 15.76 13.50
N ARG A 79 6.33 16.56 13.08
CA ARG A 79 5.80 17.66 13.89
C ARG A 79 4.82 17.22 14.98
N TYR A 80 4.12 16.11 14.76
CA TYR A 80 3.08 15.53 15.61
C TYR A 80 3.27 14.00 15.66
N PRO A 81 4.14 13.50 16.57
CA PRO A 81 4.47 12.08 16.62
C PRO A 81 3.22 11.24 16.94
N LEU A 82 2.92 10.29 16.06
CA LEU A 82 1.82 9.35 16.22
C LEU A 82 2.20 8.22 17.20
N PRO A 83 1.25 7.67 17.98
CA PRO A 83 1.51 6.48 18.79
C PRO A 83 1.95 5.30 17.92
N ALA A 84 2.94 4.53 18.37
CA ALA A 84 3.50 3.41 17.62
C ALA A 84 2.44 2.39 17.16
N GLY A 85 1.44 2.10 18.00
CA GLY A 85 0.32 1.23 17.64
C GLY A 85 -0.47 1.73 16.42
N VAL A 86 -0.72 3.04 16.32
CA VAL A 86 -1.39 3.66 15.15
C VAL A 86 -0.53 3.49 13.89
N VAL A 87 0.77 3.74 13.99
CA VAL A 87 1.70 3.63 12.87
C VAL A 87 1.81 2.18 12.37
N GLY A 88 2.05 1.23 13.28
CA GLY A 88 2.19 -0.18 12.93
C GLY A 88 0.92 -0.77 12.33
N VAL A 89 -0.25 -0.47 12.92
CA VAL A 89 -1.55 -0.91 12.37
C VAL A 89 -1.84 -0.26 11.01
N ALA A 90 -1.55 1.02 10.83
CA ALA A 90 -1.69 1.68 9.54
C ALA A 90 -0.79 1.02 8.49
N MET A 91 0.46 0.70 8.82
CA MET A 91 1.39 0.00 7.92
C MET A 91 0.90 -1.40 7.54
N ILE A 92 0.34 -2.19 8.49
CA ILE A 92 -0.33 -3.46 8.15
C ILE A 92 -1.47 -3.20 7.16
N GLY A 93 -2.30 -2.18 7.43
CA GLY A 93 -3.41 -1.78 6.57
C GLY A 93 -2.98 -1.46 5.14
N LEU A 94 -2.00 -0.59 4.95
CA LEU A 94 -1.46 -0.22 3.63
C LEU A 94 -1.00 -1.45 2.84
N ASN A 95 -0.25 -2.36 3.47
CA ASN A 95 0.23 -3.59 2.83
C ASN A 95 -0.91 -4.58 2.54
N ALA A 96 -1.87 -4.73 3.45
CA ALA A 96 -3.07 -5.53 3.23
C ALA A 96 -3.92 -4.98 2.07
N GLY A 97 -4.00 -3.66 1.91
CA GLY A 97 -4.66 -3.01 0.77
C GLY A 97 -3.98 -3.30 -0.57
N TRP A 98 -2.65 -3.31 -0.62
CA TRP A 98 -1.88 -3.77 -1.79
C TRP A 98 -2.15 -5.23 -2.13
N ALA A 99 -2.05 -6.11 -1.12
CA ALA A 99 -2.31 -7.54 -1.29
C ALA A 99 -3.74 -7.79 -1.77
N LEU A 100 -4.73 -7.14 -1.16
CA LEU A 100 -6.15 -7.24 -1.54
C LEU A 100 -6.38 -6.78 -2.98
N ASN A 101 -5.76 -5.68 -3.42
CA ASN A 101 -5.83 -5.26 -4.81
C ASN A 101 -5.30 -6.32 -5.78
N ARG A 102 -4.22 -7.05 -5.43
CA ARG A 102 -3.66 -8.12 -6.29
C ARG A 102 -4.41 -9.45 -6.22
N LEU A 103 -5.03 -9.76 -5.09
CA LEU A 103 -5.98 -10.87 -4.99
C LEU A 103 -7.20 -10.60 -5.91
N VAL A 104 -7.73 -9.37 -5.92
CA VAL A 104 -8.84 -9.00 -6.80
C VAL A 104 -8.39 -8.86 -8.27
N PHE A 105 -7.28 -8.18 -8.54
CA PHE A 105 -6.70 -7.91 -9.87
C PHE A 105 -5.31 -8.54 -9.98
N GLY A 106 -5.30 -9.82 -10.35
CA GLY A 106 -4.13 -10.70 -10.43
C GLY A 106 -4.46 -12.17 -10.17
N VAL A 107 -5.44 -12.45 -9.29
CA VAL A 107 -5.91 -13.81 -9.00
C VAL A 107 -7.37 -14.03 -9.41
N VAL A 108 -8.29 -13.15 -9.01
CA VAL A 108 -9.73 -13.29 -9.31
C VAL A 108 -10.13 -12.66 -10.65
N ARG A 109 -9.46 -11.57 -11.05
CA ARG A 109 -9.64 -10.89 -12.34
C ARG A 109 -8.28 -10.54 -12.92
N PRO A 110 -8.14 -10.42 -14.26
CA PRO A 110 -6.88 -10.03 -14.87
C PRO A 110 -6.44 -8.62 -14.44
N VAL A 111 -5.13 -8.39 -14.42
CA VAL A 111 -4.51 -7.08 -14.19
C VAL A 111 -4.91 -6.12 -15.33
N PRO A 112 -5.30 -4.87 -15.03
CA PRO A 112 -5.71 -3.92 -16.07
C PRO A 112 -4.62 -3.69 -17.12
N ALA A 113 -4.98 -3.73 -18.41
CA ALA A 113 -4.05 -3.50 -19.51
C ALA A 113 -3.21 -2.19 -19.41
N PRO A 114 -3.74 -1.05 -18.90
CA PRO A 114 -2.93 0.15 -18.68
C PRO A 114 -1.84 0.00 -17.60
N ARG A 115 -1.93 -1.00 -16.72
CA ARG A 115 -0.89 -1.34 -15.74
C ARG A 115 0.21 -2.16 -16.40
N LEU A 116 -0.16 -3.21 -17.16
CA LEU A 116 0.78 -4.06 -17.89
C LEU A 116 1.60 -3.25 -18.91
N ALA A 117 0.95 -2.36 -19.66
CA ALA A 117 1.61 -1.48 -20.64
C ALA A 117 2.65 -0.52 -20.03
N ARG A 118 2.59 -0.22 -18.73
CA ARG A 118 3.63 0.59 -18.03
C ARG A 118 4.82 -0.23 -17.55
N GLU A 119 4.66 -1.53 -17.38
CA GLU A 119 5.73 -2.44 -16.93
C GLU A 119 6.51 -3.02 -18.11
N SER A 120 5.94 -2.94 -19.32
CA SER A 120 6.58 -3.32 -20.58
C SER A 120 7.23 -2.15 -21.35
N ALA A 121 7.28 -0.95 -20.77
CA ALA A 121 7.71 0.30 -21.42
C ALA A 121 8.87 0.96 -20.68
#